data_AF-A0A7W0R0D2-F1
#
_entry.id   AF-A0A7W0R0D2-F1
#
_cell.length_a   1.000
_cell.length_b   1.000
_cell.length_c   1.000
_cell.angle_alpha   90.00
_cell.angle_beta   90.00
_cell.angle_gamma   90.00
#
_symmetry.space_group_name_H-M   'P 1'
#
loop_
_entity.id
_entity.type
_entity.pdbx_description
1 polymer ?
#
loop_
_entity_poly.entity_id
_entity_poly.type
_entity_poly.pdbx_seq_one_letter_code
_entity_poly.pdbx_strand_id
1 'polypeptide(L)'
;NRTVDLLRARGAAVIGIVNRRSSDLTDKADGVLYTSDGRDVEMSVASTKAFYAQVAAGALLACAISEASGHGDAGRRHALLASLRDLPEAMRTVLERRGVIADAARRLAPPKRYWAVVGNGPNSVAAEEVRIKLSELCYKSIACDVTEDKKHIDLSSEPLILVCAAGLSGSTADDVGKEVAIFRAHKATPVVIADDGDTRYQGAAVIPVPPVDPALGFVLAAMAGHLFGYEAALAIDASARPLREAREVIEDAIGAAESADGVLGLVRAGIGPCVEQFVDGLRDHRYDGHLEASSAVRLTGLLRDVTSEHPVEEYQAGSGKVGSPSALIDDLVVALNRAIDELTRPVDAIKHQAKTVTVGISRSDEGVLDRPLVQAVLAAGAGRDVLSYRTLRVLADLDPAVAEVTGYTRYAIEGDTLRVVDRGGISTHLASRVDRDAALVGTKRRVAADRNVLVARGRRDNRTFVLVPEVKGNQAIGLTLMHVRFHEQLPAAVMRGVLVGYDYRYDRLVDWVSETEGRFDDRLLGELPVDELLIDPISDAADHWR
;
A
#
# COMPACT_ATOMS: atom_id res chain seq x y z
N ASN A 1 12.12 18.20 11.23
CA ASN A 1 11.68 19.60 11.50
C ASN A 1 11.39 19.85 12.97
N ARG A 2 10.36 19.27 13.59
CA ARG A 2 10.06 19.53 15.03
C ARG A 2 11.23 19.22 15.98
N THR A 3 11.92 18.10 15.78
CA THR A 3 13.13 17.76 16.56
C THR A 3 14.23 18.81 16.38
N VAL A 4 14.41 19.32 15.16
CA VAL A 4 15.38 20.38 14.86
C VAL A 4 15.01 21.68 15.55
N ASP A 5 13.73 22.07 15.52
CA ASP A 5 13.23 23.26 16.22
C ASP A 5 13.52 23.16 17.73
N LEU A 6 13.30 21.99 18.33
CA LEU A 6 13.58 21.73 19.75
C LEU A 6 15.08 21.78 20.07
N LEU A 7 15.95 21.22 19.23
CA LEU A 7 17.40 21.25 19.41
C LEU A 7 17.95 22.68 19.29
N ARG A 8 17.47 23.44 18.29
CA ARG A 8 17.84 24.85 18.11
C ARG A 8 17.39 25.72 19.27
N ALA A 9 16.17 25.51 19.78
CA ALA A 9 15.68 26.20 20.98
C ALA A 9 16.55 25.93 22.22
N ARG A 10 17.32 24.83 22.23
CA ARG A 10 18.30 24.49 23.28
C ARG A 10 19.74 24.89 22.92
N GLY A 11 19.95 25.64 21.84
CA GLY A 11 21.26 26.17 21.45
C GLY A 11 22.15 25.19 20.67
N ALA A 12 21.61 24.07 20.17
CA ALA A 12 22.39 23.13 19.36
C ALA A 12 22.61 23.66 17.94
N ALA A 13 23.82 23.45 17.41
CA ALA A 13 24.12 23.62 15.99
C ALA A 13 23.60 22.40 15.19
N VAL A 14 23.07 22.64 14.00
CA VAL A 14 22.40 21.64 13.17
C VAL A 14 23.07 21.53 11.81
N ILE A 15 23.56 20.34 11.48
CA ILE A 15 24.00 19.98 10.13
C ILE A 15 22.98 19.01 9.53
N GLY A 16 22.40 19.34 8.38
CA GLY A 16 21.46 18.49 7.66
C GLY A 16 22.12 17.77 6.49
N ILE A 17 21.90 16.45 6.38
CA ILE A 17 22.20 15.68 5.15
C ILE A 17 20.89 15.47 4.41
N VAL A 18 20.72 16.10 3.25
CA VAL A 18 19.42 16.14 2.56
C VAL A 18 19.57 15.95 1.05
N ASN A 19 18.57 15.29 0.46
CA ASN A 19 18.50 15.12 -0.99
C ASN A 19 17.82 16.29 -1.70
N ARG A 20 16.70 16.77 -1.15
CA ARG A 20 15.90 17.84 -1.75
C ARG A 20 16.44 19.22 -1.36
N ARG A 21 16.77 20.03 -2.36
CA ARG A 21 17.12 21.44 -2.19
C ARG A 21 15.90 22.25 -1.76
N SER A 22 16.14 23.31 -0.99
CA SER A 22 15.10 24.24 -0.52
C SER A 22 13.94 23.53 0.18
N SER A 23 14.26 22.59 1.09
CA SER A 23 13.27 21.96 1.95
C SER A 23 13.19 22.69 3.28
N ASP A 24 12.09 22.60 4.02
CA ASP A 24 11.98 23.21 5.35
C ASP A 24 13.15 22.88 6.30
N LEU A 25 13.77 21.70 6.12
CA LEU A 25 14.92 21.29 6.91
C LEU A 25 16.19 22.08 6.54
N THR A 26 16.37 22.47 5.26
CA THR A 26 17.51 23.26 4.82
C THR A 26 17.49 24.66 5.42
N ASP A 27 16.31 25.26 5.51
CA ASP A 27 16.16 26.63 6.03
C ASP A 27 16.40 26.71 7.54
N LYS A 28 16.32 25.57 8.22
CA LYS A 28 16.51 25.42 9.66
C LYS A 28 17.89 24.88 10.04
N ALA A 29 18.71 24.45 9.09
CA ALA A 29 20.04 23.91 9.39
C ALA A 29 21.10 25.03 9.32
N ASP A 30 22.12 24.95 10.18
CA ASP A 30 23.27 25.87 10.15
C ASP A 30 24.29 25.46 9.07
N GLY A 31 24.27 24.19 8.67
CA GLY A 31 25.03 23.67 7.53
C GLY A 31 24.25 22.57 6.81
N VAL A 32 24.42 22.46 5.49
CA VAL A 32 23.71 21.47 4.68
C VAL A 32 24.69 20.73 3.77
N LEU A 33 24.68 19.39 3.84
CA LEU A 33 25.30 18.51 2.87
C LEU A 33 24.23 17.97 1.93
N TYR A 34 24.30 18.40 0.67
CA TYR A 34 23.41 17.89 -0.36
C TYR A 34 23.91 16.55 -0.90
N THR A 35 23.06 15.53 -0.85
CA THR A 35 23.37 14.21 -1.42
C THR A 35 23.14 14.15 -2.94
N SER A 36 22.49 15.18 -3.50
CA SER A 36 22.24 15.29 -4.94
C SER A 36 22.07 16.75 -5.41
N ASP A 37 22.01 16.95 -6.72
CA ASP A 37 21.56 18.20 -7.34
C ASP A 37 20.05 18.44 -7.21
N GLY A 38 19.27 17.43 -6.80
CA GLY A 38 17.84 17.52 -6.54
C GLY A 38 16.94 17.29 -7.76
N ARG A 39 17.51 17.01 -8.94
CA ARG A 39 16.75 16.63 -10.16
C ARG A 39 16.36 15.15 -10.16
N ASP A 40 16.99 14.38 -9.31
CA ASP A 40 16.86 12.94 -9.21
C ASP A 40 15.76 12.60 -8.17
N VAL A 41 14.50 12.79 -8.57
CA VAL A 41 13.37 12.41 -7.72
C VAL A 41 13.31 10.88 -7.64
N GLU A 42 13.30 10.35 -6.42
CA GLU A 42 13.13 8.92 -6.21
C GLU A 42 11.65 8.55 -6.20
N MET A 43 11.23 7.93 -7.30
CA MET A 43 9.83 7.60 -7.59
C MET A 43 9.35 6.34 -6.88
N SER A 44 10.26 5.39 -6.64
CA SER A 44 9.94 4.16 -5.93
C SER A 44 9.62 4.44 -4.46
N VAL A 45 8.73 3.60 -3.92
CA VAL A 45 8.37 3.57 -2.50
C VAL A 45 9.58 3.20 -1.67
N ALA A 46 10.24 2.10 -2.04
CA ALA A 46 11.45 1.62 -1.40
C ALA A 46 12.63 2.51 -1.78
N SER A 47 13.06 3.35 -0.85
CA SER A 47 14.26 4.19 -1.01
C SER A 47 15.52 3.34 -1.17
N THR A 48 16.38 3.65 -2.14
CA THR A 48 17.63 2.93 -2.43
C THR A 48 18.80 3.91 -2.52
N LYS A 49 18.87 4.72 -3.58
CA LYS A 49 19.96 5.67 -3.82
C LYS A 49 20.16 6.68 -2.69
N ALA A 50 19.08 7.09 -2.02
CA ALA A 50 19.17 8.05 -0.93
C ALA A 50 19.94 7.47 0.26
N PHE A 51 19.79 6.17 0.55
CA PHE A 51 20.56 5.47 1.59
C PHE A 51 22.06 5.53 1.26
N TYR A 52 22.47 5.12 0.06
CA TYR A 52 23.88 5.12 -0.34
C TYR A 52 24.51 6.51 -0.31
N ALA A 53 23.79 7.51 -0.82
CA ALA A 53 24.28 8.87 -0.83
C ALA A 53 24.38 9.47 0.59
N GLN A 54 23.46 9.10 1.49
CA GLN A 54 23.55 9.45 2.91
C GLN A 54 24.72 8.78 3.63
N VAL A 55 25.02 7.52 3.32
CA VAL A 55 26.23 6.84 3.83
C VAL A 55 27.49 7.56 3.37
N ALA A 56 27.60 7.90 2.08
CA ALA A 56 28.74 8.62 1.55
C ALA A 56 28.90 10.01 2.21
N ALA A 57 27.81 10.78 2.32
CA ALA A 57 27.82 12.08 2.99
C ALA A 57 28.19 11.98 4.48
N GLY A 58 27.68 10.95 5.17
CA GLY A 58 28.01 10.66 6.56
C GLY A 58 29.48 10.33 6.76
N ALA A 59 30.08 9.53 5.87
CA ALA A 59 31.49 9.19 5.93
C ALA A 59 32.40 10.41 5.66
N LEU A 60 32.02 11.27 4.69
CA LEU A 60 32.72 12.54 4.45
C LEU A 60 32.65 13.47 5.67
N LEU A 61 31.47 13.59 6.28
CA LEU A 61 31.28 14.38 7.49
C LEU A 61 32.10 13.82 8.67
N ALA A 62 32.15 12.50 8.84
CA ALA A 62 32.95 11.86 9.87
C ALA A 62 34.46 12.14 9.68
N CYS A 63 34.97 12.06 8.45
CA CYS A 63 36.36 12.43 8.14
C CYS A 63 36.64 13.90 8.48
N ALA A 64 35.74 14.82 8.12
CA ALA A 64 35.89 16.24 8.41
C ALA A 64 35.87 16.52 9.93
N ILE A 65 34.99 15.87 10.69
CA ILE A 65 34.94 15.99 12.15
C ILE A 65 36.22 15.45 12.78
N SER A 66 36.71 14.28 12.33
CA SER A 66 37.96 13.70 12.82
C SER A 66 39.14 14.65 12.58
N GLU A 67 39.25 15.22 11.37
CA GLU A 67 40.28 16.19 11.05
C GLU A 67 40.18 17.48 11.88
N ALA A 68 38.99 18.08 11.94
CA ALA A 68 38.76 19.34 12.67
C ALA A 68 38.97 19.19 14.18
N SER A 69 38.70 18.01 14.73
CA SER A 69 38.93 17.71 16.15
C SER A 69 40.37 17.34 16.46
N GLY A 70 41.25 17.19 15.46
CA GLY A 70 42.64 16.75 15.64
C GLY A 70 42.77 15.29 16.11
N HIS A 71 41.71 14.49 15.97
CA HIS A 71 41.70 13.07 16.39
C HIS A 71 41.73 12.14 15.17
N GLY A 72 42.16 10.89 15.39
CA GLY A 72 42.17 9.85 14.37
C GLY A 72 43.37 9.89 13.43
N ASP A 73 43.61 8.78 12.74
CA ASP A 73 44.77 8.60 11.87
C ASP A 73 44.54 9.18 10.46
N ALA A 74 45.48 10.01 10.00
CA ALA A 74 45.43 10.64 8.68
C ALA A 74 45.55 9.63 7.55
N GLY A 75 46.38 8.59 7.72
CA GLY A 75 46.52 7.50 6.76
C GLY A 75 45.20 6.75 6.58
N ARG A 76 44.54 6.40 7.69
CA ARG A 76 43.24 5.73 7.72
C ARG A 76 42.15 6.56 7.05
N ARG A 77 42.10 7.87 7.32
CA ARG A 77 41.16 8.79 6.64
C ARG A 77 41.41 8.80 5.14
N HIS A 78 42.66 8.92 4.70
CA HIS A 78 43.01 8.91 3.28
C HIS A 78 42.60 7.60 2.60
N ALA A 79 42.86 6.45 3.24
CA ALA A 79 42.44 5.15 2.74
C ALA A 79 40.91 5.02 2.63
N LEU A 80 40.16 5.50 3.63
CA LEU A 80 38.70 5.47 3.60
C LEU A 80 38.14 6.36 2.47
N LEU A 81 38.69 7.56 2.30
CA LEU A 81 38.29 8.49 1.24
C LEU A 81 38.61 7.94 -0.16
N ALA A 82 39.77 7.29 -0.32
CA ALA A 82 40.10 6.59 -1.57
C ALA A 82 39.10 5.46 -1.85
N SER A 83 38.79 4.64 -0.85
CA SER A 83 37.81 3.56 -0.98
C SER A 83 36.40 4.07 -1.30
N LEU A 84 35.96 5.18 -0.69
CA LEU A 84 34.68 5.83 -1.02
C LEU A 84 34.63 6.32 -2.47
N ARG A 85 35.75 6.81 -3.01
CA ARG A 85 35.84 7.26 -4.41
C ARG A 85 35.72 6.08 -5.37
N ASP A 86 36.26 4.92 -4.98
CA ASP A 86 36.28 3.71 -5.82
C ASP A 86 35.00 2.86 -5.65
N LEU A 87 34.24 3.07 -4.57
CA LEU A 87 33.00 2.36 -4.24
C LEU A 87 31.96 2.32 -5.37
N PRO A 88 31.71 3.38 -6.17
CA PRO A 88 30.78 3.31 -7.29
C PRO A 88 31.13 2.24 -8.34
N GLU A 89 32.42 1.95 -8.55
CA GLU A 89 32.85 0.89 -9.46
C GLU A 89 32.56 -0.50 -8.87
N ALA A 90 32.81 -0.66 -7.57
CA ALA A 90 32.44 -1.87 -6.84
C ALA A 90 30.92 -2.10 -6.89
N MET A 91 30.11 -1.05 -6.75
CA MET A 91 28.66 -1.11 -6.89
C MET A 91 28.23 -1.51 -8.31
N ARG A 92 28.91 -1.01 -9.37
CA ARG A 92 28.65 -1.44 -10.75
C ARG A 92 28.91 -2.94 -10.94
N THR A 93 30.00 -3.45 -10.40
CA THR A 93 30.31 -4.89 -10.40
C THR A 93 29.18 -5.72 -9.76
N VAL A 94 28.57 -5.24 -8.65
CA VAL A 94 27.42 -5.91 -8.03
C VAL A 94 26.19 -5.88 -8.93
N LEU A 95 25.91 -4.79 -9.63
CA LEU A 95 24.81 -4.69 -10.61
C LEU A 95 24.98 -5.66 -11.77
N GLU A 96 26.19 -5.81 -12.29
CA GLU A 96 26.50 -6.74 -13.38
C GLU A 96 26.24 -8.19 -12.97
N ARG A 97 26.33 -8.50 -11.67
CA ARG A 97 26.02 -9.81 -11.08
C ARG A 97 24.55 -10.01 -10.72
N ARG A 98 23.66 -9.08 -11.09
CA ARG A 98 22.21 -9.18 -10.85
C ARG A 98 21.62 -10.53 -11.26
N GLY A 99 22.11 -11.15 -12.34
CA GLY A 99 21.64 -12.47 -12.77
C GLY A 99 21.84 -13.58 -11.73
N VAL A 100 22.99 -13.59 -11.03
CA VAL A 100 23.30 -14.56 -9.95
C VAL A 100 22.38 -14.33 -8.75
N ILE A 101 22.19 -13.07 -8.38
CA ILE A 101 21.31 -12.66 -7.29
C ILE A 101 19.85 -13.05 -7.61
N ALA A 102 19.42 -12.82 -8.85
CA ALA A 102 18.10 -13.16 -9.33
C ALA A 102 17.83 -14.67 -9.32
N ASP A 103 18.82 -15.50 -9.68
CA ASP A 103 18.68 -16.96 -9.57
C ASP A 103 18.46 -17.39 -8.11
N ALA A 104 19.29 -16.90 -7.18
CA ALA A 104 19.16 -17.20 -5.77
C ALA A 104 17.80 -16.76 -5.22
N ALA A 105 17.36 -15.54 -5.53
CA ALA A 105 16.07 -15.02 -5.11
C ALA A 105 14.91 -15.85 -5.66
N ARG A 106 14.88 -16.12 -6.98
CA ARG A 106 13.80 -16.90 -7.62
C ARG A 106 13.66 -18.31 -7.06
N ARG A 107 14.77 -19.00 -6.78
CA ARG A 107 14.72 -20.38 -6.27
C ARG A 107 14.41 -20.47 -4.79
N LEU A 108 14.95 -19.55 -3.98
CA LEU A 108 14.98 -19.72 -2.52
C LEU A 108 13.91 -18.91 -1.79
N ALA A 109 13.42 -17.82 -2.38
CA ALA A 109 12.50 -16.91 -1.70
C ALA A 109 11.01 -17.36 -1.73
N PRO A 110 10.40 -17.68 -2.89
CA PRO A 110 8.96 -17.98 -2.95
C PRO A 110 8.49 -19.13 -2.04
N PRO A 111 9.22 -20.25 -1.87
CA PRO A 111 8.78 -21.33 -1.00
C PRO A 111 8.85 -21.02 0.50
N LYS A 112 9.47 -19.89 0.90
CA LYS A 112 9.79 -19.63 2.30
C LYS A 112 8.80 -18.68 2.95
N ARG A 113 8.12 -19.18 3.99
CA ARG A 113 7.17 -18.38 4.77
C ARG A 113 7.84 -17.41 5.73
N TYR A 114 8.88 -17.84 6.43
CA TYR A 114 9.58 -17.05 7.46
C TYR A 114 10.94 -16.62 6.97
N TRP A 115 11.24 -15.33 7.16
CA TRP A 115 12.46 -14.70 6.64
C TRP A 115 13.14 -13.96 7.78
N ALA A 116 14.47 -13.95 7.76
CA ALA A 116 15.31 -13.17 8.66
C ALA A 116 16.48 -12.55 7.92
N VAL A 117 17.03 -11.48 8.49
CA VAL A 117 18.28 -10.85 8.02
C VAL A 117 19.23 -10.75 9.20
N VAL A 118 20.51 -11.06 8.99
CA VAL A 118 21.54 -10.94 10.02
C VAL A 118 22.77 -10.24 9.50
N GLY A 119 23.45 -9.51 10.38
CA GLY A 119 24.73 -8.87 10.07
C GLY A 119 25.49 -8.52 11.34
N ASN A 120 26.83 -8.57 11.28
CA ASN A 120 27.69 -8.28 12.43
C ASN A 120 28.57 -7.04 12.19
N GLY A 121 28.88 -6.30 13.25
CA GLY A 121 29.67 -5.07 13.17
C GLY A 121 29.02 -4.06 12.21
N PRO A 122 29.77 -3.50 11.25
CA PRO A 122 29.18 -2.62 10.23
C PRO A 122 28.04 -3.25 9.43
N ASN A 123 28.00 -4.58 9.28
CA ASN A 123 26.94 -5.27 8.55
C ASN A 123 25.58 -5.28 9.28
N SER A 124 25.49 -4.88 10.56
CA SER A 124 24.19 -4.68 11.21
C SER A 124 23.38 -3.58 10.53
N VAL A 125 24.05 -2.51 10.07
CA VAL A 125 23.43 -1.42 9.29
C VAL A 125 22.85 -1.96 7.98
N ALA A 126 23.60 -2.83 7.29
CA ALA A 126 23.10 -3.49 6.08
C ALA A 126 21.90 -4.39 6.38
N ALA A 127 21.96 -5.17 7.47
CA ALA A 127 20.88 -6.06 7.85
C ALA A 127 19.57 -5.31 8.15
N GLU A 128 19.65 -4.20 8.91
CA GLU A 128 18.49 -3.37 9.23
C GLU A 128 17.88 -2.73 7.99
N GLU A 129 18.71 -2.19 7.11
CA GLU A 129 18.29 -1.57 5.86
C GLU A 129 17.65 -2.59 4.91
N VAL A 130 18.30 -3.74 4.72
CA VAL A 130 17.78 -4.83 3.87
C VAL A 130 16.48 -5.37 4.42
N ARG A 131 16.36 -5.55 5.74
CA ARG A 131 15.09 -5.95 6.39
C ARG A 131 13.98 -4.98 6.01
N ILE A 132 14.21 -3.67 6.08
CA ILE A 132 13.21 -2.67 5.69
C ILE A 132 12.82 -2.88 4.24
N LYS A 133 13.77 -2.94 3.30
CA LYS A 133 13.45 -3.08 1.87
C LYS A 133 12.71 -4.38 1.54
N LEU A 134 13.10 -5.49 2.15
CA LEU A 134 12.40 -6.76 1.97
C LEU A 134 10.96 -6.68 2.51
N SER A 135 10.72 -6.00 3.63
CA SER A 135 9.36 -5.76 4.12
C SER A 135 8.53 -4.88 3.19
N GLU A 136 9.13 -3.81 2.65
CA GLU A 136 8.47 -2.90 1.71
C GLU A 136 8.15 -3.56 0.35
N LEU A 137 9.03 -4.42 -0.15
CA LEU A 137 8.92 -5.04 -1.47
C LEU A 137 8.18 -6.38 -1.46
N CYS A 138 8.39 -7.22 -0.43
CA CYS A 138 7.87 -8.59 -0.39
C CYS A 138 6.64 -8.75 0.51
N TYR A 139 6.24 -7.69 1.24
CA TYR A 139 5.11 -7.66 2.17
C TYR A 139 5.19 -8.74 3.25
N LYS A 140 6.38 -8.86 3.85
CA LYS A 140 6.65 -9.78 4.96
C LYS A 140 7.08 -9.03 6.21
N SER A 141 6.65 -9.54 7.37
CA SER A 141 7.34 -9.26 8.62
C SER A 141 8.62 -10.08 8.63
N ILE A 142 9.75 -9.40 8.84
CA ILE A 142 11.08 -10.00 8.72
C ILE A 142 11.85 -9.68 9.99
N ALA A 143 12.34 -10.73 10.65
CA ALA A 143 13.20 -10.57 11.81
C ALA A 143 14.57 -10.03 11.37
N CYS A 144 15.19 -9.18 12.18
CA CYS A 144 16.57 -8.77 11.99
C CYS A 144 17.30 -8.85 13.31
N ASP A 145 18.52 -9.39 13.26
CA ASP A 145 19.35 -9.57 14.45
C ASP A 145 20.83 -9.51 14.08
N VAL A 146 21.70 -9.49 15.08
CA VAL A 146 23.13 -9.73 14.89
C VAL A 146 23.42 -11.22 14.97
N THR A 147 24.41 -11.72 14.22
CA THR A 147 24.71 -13.16 14.17
C THR A 147 25.07 -13.75 15.54
N GLU A 148 25.67 -12.94 16.42
CA GLU A 148 26.10 -13.34 17.77
C GLU A 148 24.95 -13.44 18.79
N ASP A 149 23.85 -12.72 18.57
CA ASP A 149 22.71 -12.66 19.51
C ASP A 149 21.38 -13.01 18.83
N LYS A 150 21.39 -14.08 18.03
CA LYS A 150 20.26 -14.67 17.29
C LYS A 150 19.06 -15.16 18.12
N LYS A 151 18.87 -14.66 19.36
CA LYS A 151 17.76 -15.02 20.25
C LYS A 151 16.39 -14.67 19.66
N HIS A 152 16.34 -13.73 18.72
CA HIS A 152 15.07 -13.29 18.11
C HIS A 152 14.75 -14.00 16.78
N ILE A 153 15.60 -14.94 16.33
CA ILE A 153 15.37 -15.71 15.11
C ILE A 153 14.82 -17.08 15.48
N ASP A 154 13.58 -17.33 15.11
CA ASP A 154 12.96 -18.65 15.26
C ASP A 154 13.50 -19.63 14.22
N LEU A 155 14.55 -20.37 14.57
CA LEU A 155 15.13 -21.40 13.70
C LEU A 155 14.21 -22.61 13.50
N SER A 156 13.21 -22.82 14.35
CA SER A 156 12.24 -23.91 14.16
C SER A 156 11.30 -23.68 12.99
N SER A 157 11.20 -22.42 12.52
CA SER A 157 10.41 -22.00 11.37
C SER A 157 11.07 -22.28 10.00
N GLU A 158 12.26 -22.91 10.00
CA GLU A 158 13.08 -23.21 8.82
C GLU A 158 13.26 -22.00 7.85
N PRO A 159 13.62 -20.81 8.36
CA PRO A 159 13.49 -19.56 7.62
C PRO A 159 14.51 -19.43 6.48
N LEU A 160 14.19 -18.57 5.50
CA LEU A 160 15.20 -17.96 4.64
C LEU A 160 15.99 -16.94 5.47
N ILE A 161 17.32 -17.00 5.48
CA ILE A 161 18.15 -16.07 6.25
C ILE A 161 19.12 -15.35 5.31
N LEU A 162 18.97 -14.05 5.12
CA LEU A 162 20.00 -13.24 4.45
C LEU A 162 21.11 -12.89 5.44
N VAL A 163 22.33 -13.32 5.15
CA VAL A 163 23.50 -13.11 6.01
C VAL A 163 24.43 -12.08 5.37
N CYS A 164 24.51 -10.89 5.97
CA CYS A 164 25.40 -9.81 5.53
C CYS A 164 26.79 -10.01 6.14
N ALA A 165 27.75 -10.45 5.32
CA ALA A 165 29.11 -10.80 5.74
C ALA A 165 30.22 -10.13 4.92
N ALA A 166 29.89 -9.17 4.04
CA ALA A 166 30.87 -8.46 3.22
C ALA A 166 31.85 -7.64 4.08
N GLY A 167 33.14 -7.66 3.72
CA GLY A 167 34.22 -6.99 4.44
C GLY A 167 34.56 -7.58 5.80
N LEU A 168 33.97 -8.71 6.21
CA LEU A 168 34.36 -9.38 7.46
C LEU A 168 35.71 -10.08 7.29
N SER A 169 36.49 -10.11 8.36
CA SER A 169 37.79 -10.78 8.38
C SER A 169 38.11 -11.35 9.77
N GLY A 170 39.13 -12.20 9.84
CA GLY A 170 39.61 -12.78 11.10
C GLY A 170 38.54 -13.63 11.81
N SER A 171 38.57 -13.60 13.14
CA SER A 171 37.70 -14.42 13.99
C SER A 171 36.21 -14.15 13.77
N THR A 172 35.82 -12.91 13.49
CA THR A 172 34.42 -12.55 13.24
C THR A 172 33.88 -13.24 11.98
N ALA A 173 34.69 -13.32 10.91
CA ALA A 173 34.31 -14.05 9.71
C ALA A 173 34.16 -15.56 9.97
N ASP A 174 35.10 -16.14 10.74
CA ASP A 174 35.06 -17.55 11.14
C ASP A 174 33.81 -17.88 11.97
N ASP A 175 33.43 -17.01 12.90
CA ASP A 175 32.26 -17.21 13.75
C ASP A 175 30.95 -17.10 12.96
N VAL A 176 30.84 -16.14 12.02
CA VAL A 176 29.71 -16.10 11.09
C VAL A 176 29.64 -17.36 10.23
N GLY A 177 30.78 -17.91 9.81
CA GLY A 177 30.83 -19.18 9.08
C GLY A 177 30.25 -20.36 9.89
N LYS A 178 30.59 -20.45 11.17
CA LYS A 178 30.02 -21.44 12.10
C LYS A 178 28.52 -21.24 12.28
N GLU A 179 28.07 -19.99 12.37
CA GLU A 179 26.65 -19.66 12.50
C GLU A 179 25.85 -20.06 11.25
N VAL A 180 26.38 -19.82 10.05
CA VAL A 180 25.78 -20.29 8.80
C VAL A 180 25.62 -21.82 8.79
N ALA A 181 26.60 -22.55 9.31
CA ALA A 181 26.52 -24.01 9.44
C ALA A 181 25.42 -24.43 10.43
N ILE A 182 25.27 -23.72 11.55
CA ILE A 182 24.19 -23.94 12.53
C ILE A 182 22.83 -23.71 11.87
N PHE A 183 22.65 -22.61 11.14
CA PHE A 183 21.40 -22.32 10.42
C PHE A 183 20.99 -23.48 9.50
N ARG A 184 21.94 -24.02 8.72
CA ARG A 184 21.67 -25.18 7.86
C ARG A 184 21.36 -26.46 8.63
N ALA A 185 22.05 -26.70 9.75
CA ALA A 185 21.76 -27.85 10.60
C ALA A 185 20.31 -27.83 11.13
N HIS A 186 19.74 -26.63 11.28
CA HIS A 186 18.33 -26.40 11.62
C HIS A 186 17.40 -26.24 10.39
N LYS A 187 17.85 -26.66 9.19
CA LYS A 187 17.11 -26.60 7.92
C LYS A 187 16.71 -25.19 7.45
N ALA A 188 17.25 -24.14 8.09
CA ALA A 188 17.15 -22.81 7.54
C ALA A 188 17.89 -22.73 6.19
N THR A 189 17.56 -21.72 5.40
CA THR A 189 18.09 -21.49 4.05
C THR A 189 18.93 -20.21 4.07
N PRO A 190 20.20 -20.27 4.51
CA PRO A 190 21.05 -19.09 4.55
C PRO A 190 21.52 -18.69 3.14
N VAL A 191 21.28 -17.44 2.77
CA VAL A 191 21.84 -16.78 1.58
C VAL A 191 22.88 -15.79 2.08
N VAL A 192 24.16 -16.06 1.81
CA VAL A 192 25.26 -15.30 2.39
C VAL A 192 25.79 -14.30 1.38
N ILE A 193 25.90 -13.03 1.76
CA ILE A 193 26.54 -11.99 0.96
C ILE A 193 27.94 -11.78 1.52
N ALA A 194 28.97 -12.13 0.74
CA ALA A 194 30.35 -12.16 1.19
C ALA A 194 31.31 -11.69 0.09
N ASP A 195 32.55 -11.42 0.47
CA ASP A 195 33.58 -10.95 -0.46
C ASP A 195 33.95 -12.04 -1.50
N ASP A 196 34.35 -11.59 -2.68
CA ASP A 196 34.85 -12.46 -3.76
C ASP A 196 35.97 -13.36 -3.26
N GLY A 197 35.83 -14.66 -3.53
CA GLY A 197 36.82 -15.67 -3.17
C GLY A 197 36.75 -16.17 -1.73
N ASP A 198 35.83 -15.65 -0.89
CA ASP A 198 35.62 -16.22 0.44
C ASP A 198 34.81 -17.52 0.36
N THR A 199 35.50 -18.64 0.59
CA THR A 199 34.92 -19.99 0.52
C THR A 199 34.49 -20.53 1.89
N ARG A 200 34.57 -19.74 2.96
CA ARG A 200 34.26 -20.20 4.33
C ARG A 200 32.76 -20.43 4.54
N TYR A 201 31.92 -19.71 3.81
CA TYR A 201 30.48 -19.74 3.99
C TYR A 201 29.83 -20.85 3.17
N GLN A 202 29.22 -21.82 3.85
CA GLN A 202 28.51 -22.92 3.20
C GLN A 202 26.99 -22.69 3.22
N GLY A 203 26.52 -21.61 2.59
CA GLY A 203 25.09 -21.27 2.49
C GLY A 203 24.30 -22.11 1.48
N ALA A 204 22.98 -21.91 1.43
CA ALA A 204 22.13 -22.37 0.32
C ALA A 204 22.43 -21.62 -0.99
N ALA A 205 22.90 -20.37 -0.85
CA ALA A 205 23.56 -19.61 -1.89
C ALA A 205 24.62 -18.69 -1.25
N VAL A 206 25.66 -18.34 -2.01
CA VAL A 206 26.62 -17.29 -1.67
C VAL A 206 26.59 -16.27 -2.79
N ILE A 207 26.29 -15.02 -2.45
CA ILE A 207 26.27 -13.87 -3.35
C ILE A 207 27.60 -13.15 -3.18
N PRO A 208 28.50 -13.23 -4.18
CA PRO A 208 29.81 -12.64 -4.06
C PRO A 208 29.79 -11.15 -4.41
N VAL A 209 30.43 -10.32 -3.60
CA VAL A 209 30.65 -8.88 -3.83
C VAL A 209 32.14 -8.56 -3.89
N PRO A 210 32.59 -7.54 -4.65
CA PRO A 210 34.01 -7.21 -4.71
C PRO A 210 34.53 -6.76 -3.33
N PRO A 211 35.77 -7.12 -2.96
CA PRO A 211 36.35 -6.70 -1.69
C PRO A 211 36.58 -5.19 -1.69
N VAL A 212 36.17 -4.55 -0.61
CA VAL A 212 36.38 -3.12 -0.35
C VAL A 212 36.95 -2.94 1.05
N ASP A 213 37.23 -1.70 1.43
CA ASP A 213 37.57 -1.38 2.82
C ASP A 213 36.51 -1.97 3.78
N PRO A 214 36.91 -2.69 4.85
CA PRO A 214 35.98 -3.32 5.79
C PRO A 214 34.93 -2.37 6.41
N ALA A 215 35.25 -1.08 6.53
CA ALA A 215 34.29 -0.08 7.02
C ALA A 215 33.17 0.24 6.02
N LEU A 216 33.33 -0.13 4.75
CA LEU A 216 32.37 0.08 3.66
C LEU A 216 31.77 -1.21 3.11
N GLY A 217 32.22 -2.39 3.54
CA GLY A 217 31.70 -3.68 3.08
C GLY A 217 30.17 -3.80 3.20
N PHE A 218 29.62 -3.24 4.29
CA PHE A 218 28.17 -3.22 4.52
C PHE A 218 27.38 -2.50 3.40
N VAL A 219 27.99 -1.57 2.68
CA VAL A 219 27.34 -0.88 1.55
C VAL A 219 27.06 -1.86 0.42
N LEU A 220 28.03 -2.72 0.10
CA LEU A 220 27.85 -3.75 -0.92
C LEU A 220 26.92 -4.87 -0.44
N ALA A 221 26.95 -5.20 0.86
CA ALA A 221 25.98 -6.12 1.44
C ALA A 221 24.54 -5.59 1.30
N ALA A 222 24.31 -4.31 1.64
CA ALA A 222 23.02 -3.68 1.47
C ALA A 222 22.57 -3.68 0.01
N MET A 223 23.48 -3.41 -0.93
CA MET A 223 23.20 -3.42 -2.36
C MET A 223 22.82 -4.77 -2.93
N ALA A 224 23.57 -5.80 -2.60
CA ALA A 224 23.21 -7.16 -2.97
C ALA A 224 21.87 -7.57 -2.33
N GLY A 225 21.60 -7.16 -1.09
CA GLY A 225 20.33 -7.40 -0.41
C GLY A 225 19.14 -6.65 -1.04
N HIS A 226 19.34 -5.40 -1.49
CA HIS A 226 18.34 -4.64 -2.25
C HIS A 226 17.98 -5.34 -3.57
N LEU A 227 18.99 -5.79 -4.32
CA LEU A 227 18.79 -6.54 -5.56
C LEU A 227 18.10 -7.88 -5.29
N PHE A 228 18.48 -8.58 -4.22
CA PHE A 228 17.81 -9.83 -3.81
C PHE A 228 16.33 -9.57 -3.52
N GLY A 229 16.02 -8.52 -2.76
CA GLY A 229 14.64 -8.17 -2.44
C GLY A 229 13.81 -7.79 -3.66
N TYR A 230 14.38 -7.02 -4.58
CA TYR A 230 13.76 -6.68 -5.85
C TYR A 230 13.43 -7.95 -6.68
N GLU A 231 14.41 -8.83 -6.86
CA GLU A 231 14.24 -10.07 -7.63
C GLU A 231 13.30 -11.06 -6.94
N ALA A 232 13.30 -11.11 -5.61
CA ALA A 232 12.36 -11.92 -4.84
C ALA A 232 10.93 -11.41 -5.03
N ALA A 233 10.71 -10.10 -4.96
CA ALA A 233 9.40 -9.50 -5.20
C ALA A 233 8.89 -9.77 -6.62
N LEU A 234 9.76 -9.68 -7.64
CA LEU A 234 9.42 -10.07 -9.01
C LEU A 234 9.08 -11.57 -9.12
N ALA A 235 9.82 -12.45 -8.46
CA ALA A 235 9.55 -13.88 -8.46
C ALA A 235 8.19 -14.21 -7.84
N ILE A 236 7.83 -13.51 -6.77
CA ILE A 236 6.53 -13.66 -6.09
C ILE A 236 5.41 -13.15 -7.00
N ASP A 237 5.55 -11.96 -7.59
CA ASP A 237 4.53 -11.43 -8.51
C ASP A 237 4.33 -12.32 -9.74
N ALA A 238 5.43 -12.81 -10.32
CA ALA A 238 5.39 -13.72 -11.46
C ALA A 238 4.64 -15.02 -11.15
N SER A 239 4.62 -15.47 -9.89
CA SER A 239 3.84 -16.65 -9.50
C SER A 239 2.33 -16.45 -9.62
N ALA A 240 1.83 -15.20 -9.67
CA ALA A 240 0.43 -14.90 -9.91
C ALA A 240 0.01 -15.02 -11.39
N ARG A 241 0.97 -15.17 -12.31
CA ARG A 241 0.70 -15.18 -13.76
C ARG A 241 -0.38 -16.20 -14.19
N PRO A 242 -0.30 -17.50 -13.83
CA PRO A 242 -1.34 -18.46 -14.22
C PRO A 242 -2.73 -18.08 -13.69
N LEU A 243 -2.81 -17.40 -12.55
CA LEU A 243 -4.09 -16.96 -11.98
C LEU A 243 -4.66 -15.75 -12.74
N ARG A 244 -3.81 -14.83 -13.18
CA ARG A 244 -4.20 -13.70 -14.03
C ARG A 244 -4.70 -14.19 -15.40
N GLU A 245 -4.00 -15.16 -15.99
CA GLU A 245 -4.43 -15.79 -17.25
C GLU A 245 -5.75 -16.55 -17.09
N ALA A 246 -5.94 -17.28 -15.99
CA ALA A 246 -7.23 -17.92 -15.68
C ALA A 246 -8.37 -16.89 -15.57
N ARG A 247 -8.10 -15.72 -15.00
CA ARG A 247 -9.06 -14.62 -14.91
C ARG A 247 -9.36 -13.99 -16.28
N GLU A 248 -8.34 -13.78 -17.12
CA GLU A 248 -8.50 -13.32 -18.51
C GLU A 248 -9.42 -14.27 -19.31
N VAL A 249 -9.25 -15.59 -19.16
CA VAL A 249 -10.14 -16.59 -19.78
C VAL A 249 -11.61 -16.42 -19.36
N ILE A 250 -11.87 -16.09 -18.08
CA ILE A 250 -13.23 -15.86 -17.58
C ILE A 250 -13.80 -14.55 -18.13
N GLU A 251 -13.01 -13.48 -18.15
CA GLU A 251 -13.42 -12.17 -18.69
C GLU A 251 -13.79 -12.29 -20.18
N ASP A 252 -12.99 -12.99 -20.97
CA ASP A 252 -13.25 -13.26 -22.39
C ASP A 252 -14.52 -14.11 -22.59
N ALA A 253 -14.71 -15.14 -21.76
CA ALA A 253 -15.90 -15.99 -21.81
C ALA A 253 -17.19 -15.22 -21.48
N ILE A 254 -17.14 -14.29 -20.52
CA ILE A 254 -18.27 -13.39 -20.18
C ILE A 254 -18.60 -12.46 -21.35
N GLY A 255 -17.58 -11.96 -22.06
CA GLY A 255 -17.79 -11.11 -23.24
C GLY A 255 -18.34 -11.86 -24.46
N ALA A 256 -18.06 -13.16 -24.58
CA ALA A 256 -18.38 -13.96 -25.78
C ALA A 256 -19.69 -14.76 -25.67
N ALA A 257 -20.11 -15.19 -24.48
CA ALA A 257 -21.27 -16.06 -24.31
C ALA A 257 -22.58 -15.29 -24.02
N GLU A 258 -23.70 -15.79 -24.55
CA GLU A 258 -25.03 -15.22 -24.35
C GLU A 258 -25.74 -15.73 -23.08
N SER A 259 -25.20 -16.78 -22.44
CA SER A 259 -25.80 -17.42 -21.25
C SER A 259 -24.75 -17.86 -20.24
N ALA A 260 -25.15 -18.00 -18.97
CA ALA A 260 -24.25 -18.44 -17.89
C ALA A 260 -23.68 -19.86 -18.13
N ASP A 261 -24.48 -20.76 -18.72
CA ASP A 261 -24.01 -22.08 -19.14
C ASP A 261 -22.98 -21.98 -20.27
N GLY A 262 -23.16 -21.04 -21.21
CA GLY A 262 -22.20 -20.74 -22.27
C GLY A 262 -20.87 -20.23 -21.72
N VAL A 263 -20.91 -19.32 -20.75
CA VAL A 263 -19.71 -18.83 -20.04
C VAL A 263 -18.97 -19.99 -19.40
N LEU A 264 -19.67 -20.81 -18.61
CA LEU A 264 -19.06 -21.97 -17.95
C LEU A 264 -18.45 -22.97 -18.95
N GLY A 265 -19.12 -23.20 -20.09
CA GLY A 265 -18.61 -24.05 -21.16
C GLY A 265 -17.30 -23.51 -21.78
N LEU A 266 -17.23 -22.21 -22.07
CA LEU A 266 -16.03 -21.58 -22.60
C LEU A 266 -14.88 -21.55 -21.58
N VAL A 267 -15.18 -21.23 -20.32
CA VAL A 267 -14.18 -21.26 -19.23
C VAL A 267 -13.61 -22.66 -19.08
N ARG A 268 -14.44 -23.70 -19.05
CA ARG A 268 -14.00 -25.10 -18.94
C ARG A 268 -13.10 -25.51 -20.11
N ALA A 269 -13.36 -25.00 -21.31
CA ALA A 269 -12.54 -25.28 -22.49
C ALA A 269 -11.17 -24.56 -22.47
N GLY A 270 -11.08 -23.38 -21.85
CA GLY A 270 -9.88 -22.53 -21.89
C GLY A 270 -8.99 -22.58 -20.64
N ILE A 271 -9.53 -22.89 -19.46
CA ILE A 271 -8.84 -22.69 -18.18
C ILE A 271 -7.78 -23.76 -17.85
N GLY A 272 -7.82 -24.92 -18.54
CA GLY A 272 -6.99 -26.10 -18.25
C GLY A 272 -5.48 -25.82 -18.07
N PRO A 273 -4.79 -25.18 -19.03
CA PRO A 273 -3.36 -24.89 -18.92
C PRO A 273 -3.01 -24.03 -17.70
N CYS A 274 -3.87 -23.06 -17.35
CA CYS A 274 -3.68 -22.20 -16.19
C CYS A 274 -3.81 -22.99 -14.87
N VAL A 275 -4.78 -23.92 -14.82
CA VAL A 275 -5.00 -24.82 -13.68
C VAL A 275 -3.80 -25.73 -13.49
N GLU A 276 -3.30 -26.36 -14.57
CA GLU A 276 -2.14 -27.25 -14.52
C GLU A 276 -0.91 -26.52 -13.97
N GLN A 277 -0.61 -25.33 -14.49
CA GLN A 277 0.51 -24.53 -14.02
C GLN A 277 0.37 -24.09 -12.56
N PHE A 278 -0.84 -23.73 -12.12
CA PHE A 278 -1.11 -23.41 -10.71
C PHE A 278 -0.93 -24.65 -9.81
N VAL A 279 -1.48 -25.80 -10.19
CA VAL A 279 -1.37 -27.04 -9.42
C VAL A 279 0.06 -27.54 -9.35
N ASP A 280 0.83 -27.44 -10.42
CA ASP A 280 2.26 -27.79 -10.40
C ASP A 280 3.05 -26.85 -9.48
N GLY A 281 2.74 -25.55 -9.48
CA GLY A 281 3.33 -24.62 -8.53
C GLY A 281 3.00 -24.95 -7.05
N LEU A 282 1.82 -25.50 -6.76
CA LEU A 282 1.48 -26.01 -5.43
C LEU A 282 2.31 -27.25 -5.07
N ARG A 283 2.50 -28.18 -6.01
CA ARG A 283 3.33 -29.38 -5.81
C ARG A 283 4.80 -29.03 -5.59
N ASP A 284 5.28 -27.99 -6.25
CA ASP A 284 6.66 -27.48 -6.15
C ASP A 284 6.88 -26.53 -4.96
N HIS A 285 5.90 -26.39 -4.06
CA HIS A 285 5.97 -25.50 -2.88
C HIS A 285 6.16 -24.01 -3.23
N ARG A 286 5.90 -23.58 -4.46
CA ARG A 286 6.18 -22.21 -4.92
C ARG A 286 5.33 -21.16 -4.18
N TYR A 287 4.15 -21.56 -3.71
CA TYR A 287 3.18 -20.68 -3.07
C TYR A 287 3.26 -20.66 -1.54
N ASP A 288 3.98 -21.60 -0.91
CA ASP A 288 3.99 -21.81 0.55
C ASP A 288 4.38 -20.55 1.33
N GLY A 289 5.20 -19.68 0.72
CA GLY A 289 5.64 -18.44 1.33
C GLY A 289 4.64 -17.28 1.24
N HIS A 290 3.71 -17.30 0.27
CA HIS A 290 3.03 -16.07 -0.19
C HIS A 290 1.54 -16.22 -0.51
N LEU A 291 1.01 -17.43 -0.64
CA LEU A 291 -0.42 -17.68 -0.79
C LEU A 291 -0.95 -18.28 0.52
N GLU A 292 -2.04 -17.74 1.05
CA GLU A 292 -2.68 -18.32 2.23
C GLU A 292 -3.21 -19.72 1.93
N ALA A 293 -3.04 -20.65 2.87
CA ALA A 293 -3.56 -22.00 2.71
C ALA A 293 -5.08 -22.02 2.50
N SER A 294 -5.84 -21.12 3.14
CA SER A 294 -7.28 -20.95 2.91
C SER A 294 -7.59 -20.52 1.48
N SER A 295 -6.82 -19.59 0.93
CA SER A 295 -6.98 -19.10 -0.44
C SER A 295 -6.63 -20.20 -1.45
N ALA A 296 -5.51 -20.90 -1.23
CA ALA A 296 -5.08 -22.04 -2.05
C ALA A 296 -6.12 -23.17 -2.06
N VAL A 297 -6.63 -23.59 -0.89
CA VAL A 297 -7.62 -24.67 -0.77
C VAL A 297 -8.94 -24.28 -1.45
N ARG A 298 -9.44 -23.06 -1.20
CA ARG A 298 -10.69 -22.59 -1.81
C ARG A 298 -10.57 -22.50 -3.33
N LEU A 299 -9.47 -21.92 -3.83
CA LEU A 299 -9.25 -21.78 -5.26
C LEU A 299 -9.09 -23.14 -5.94
N THR A 300 -8.31 -24.05 -5.36
CA THR A 300 -8.14 -25.42 -5.88
C THR A 300 -9.46 -26.17 -5.95
N GLY A 301 -10.32 -26.03 -4.93
CA GLY A 301 -11.67 -26.61 -4.94
C GLY A 301 -12.51 -26.09 -6.11
N LEU A 302 -12.60 -24.77 -6.27
CA LEU A 302 -13.40 -24.17 -7.34
C LEU A 302 -12.87 -24.49 -8.75
N LEU A 303 -11.55 -24.51 -8.93
CA LEU A 303 -10.93 -24.92 -10.20
C LEU A 303 -11.21 -26.39 -10.52
N ARG A 304 -11.22 -27.26 -9.50
CA ARG A 304 -11.62 -28.67 -9.65
C ARG A 304 -13.09 -28.80 -10.02
N ASP A 305 -13.98 -28.04 -9.38
CA ASP A 305 -15.41 -28.06 -9.69
C ASP A 305 -15.64 -27.68 -11.16
N VAL A 306 -15.06 -26.56 -11.61
CA VAL A 306 -15.17 -26.04 -12.99
C VAL A 306 -14.68 -27.03 -14.04
N THR A 307 -13.61 -27.75 -13.74
CA THR A 307 -12.99 -28.72 -14.68
C THR A 307 -13.61 -30.12 -14.62
N SER A 308 -14.54 -30.36 -13.69
CA SER A 308 -15.21 -31.65 -13.55
C SER A 308 -16.14 -31.97 -14.73
N GLU A 309 -16.68 -33.20 -14.75
CA GLU A 309 -17.70 -33.60 -15.72
C GLU A 309 -19.06 -32.92 -15.45
N HIS A 310 -19.33 -32.61 -14.17
CA HIS A 310 -20.59 -32.05 -13.68
C HIS A 310 -20.33 -30.84 -12.75
N PRO A 311 -19.92 -29.68 -13.30
CA PRO A 311 -19.38 -28.58 -12.49
C PRO A 311 -20.34 -27.98 -11.48
N VAL A 312 -21.62 -27.85 -11.85
CA VAL A 312 -22.63 -27.23 -10.99
C VAL A 312 -23.00 -28.16 -9.84
N GLU A 313 -23.08 -29.47 -10.11
CA GLU A 313 -23.36 -30.50 -9.12
C GLU A 313 -22.21 -30.64 -8.11
N GLU A 314 -20.96 -30.67 -8.57
CA GLU A 314 -19.76 -30.72 -7.70
C GLU A 314 -19.67 -29.46 -6.83
N TYR A 315 -19.85 -28.27 -7.42
CA TYR A 315 -19.89 -27.01 -6.68
C TYR A 315 -20.99 -26.99 -5.61
N GLN A 316 -22.19 -27.46 -5.94
CA GLN A 316 -23.29 -27.54 -4.99
C GLN A 316 -22.97 -28.50 -3.83
N ALA A 317 -22.37 -29.65 -4.13
CA ALA A 317 -21.97 -30.63 -3.12
C ALA A 317 -20.89 -30.08 -2.19
N GLY A 318 -19.90 -29.36 -2.72
CA GLY A 318 -18.80 -28.78 -1.95
C GLY A 318 -19.16 -27.52 -1.17
N SER A 319 -20.00 -26.65 -1.73
CA SER A 319 -20.33 -25.35 -1.13
C SER A 319 -21.56 -25.38 -0.21
N GLY A 320 -22.45 -26.35 -0.37
CA GLY A 320 -23.75 -26.41 0.31
C GLY A 320 -24.75 -25.32 -0.12
N LYS A 321 -24.40 -24.52 -1.14
CA LYS A 321 -25.27 -23.50 -1.74
C LYS A 321 -26.08 -24.11 -2.89
N VAL A 322 -27.16 -23.46 -3.30
CA VAL A 322 -27.85 -23.80 -4.56
C VAL A 322 -26.88 -23.56 -5.72
N GLY A 323 -26.56 -24.62 -6.47
CA GLY A 323 -25.63 -24.56 -7.58
C GLY A 323 -26.23 -23.85 -8.79
N SER A 324 -25.47 -22.94 -9.39
CA SER A 324 -25.73 -22.41 -10.73
C SER A 324 -24.41 -22.08 -11.42
N PRO A 325 -24.35 -22.08 -12.77
CA PRO A 325 -23.15 -21.69 -13.50
C PRO A 325 -22.63 -20.30 -13.10
N SER A 326 -23.54 -19.33 -12.94
CA SER A 326 -23.18 -17.98 -12.50
C SER A 326 -22.59 -17.96 -11.10
N ALA A 327 -23.19 -18.68 -10.14
CA ALA A 327 -22.67 -18.71 -8.76
C ALA A 327 -21.27 -19.34 -8.67
N LEU A 328 -21.01 -20.38 -9.47
CA LEU A 328 -19.69 -21.01 -9.55
C LEU A 328 -18.65 -20.04 -10.13
N ILE A 329 -18.95 -19.41 -11.27
CA ILE A 329 -18.05 -18.44 -11.91
C ILE A 329 -17.79 -17.23 -11.00
N ASP A 330 -18.82 -16.69 -10.34
CA ASP A 330 -18.67 -15.57 -9.40
C ASP A 330 -17.76 -15.94 -8.22
N ASP A 331 -17.98 -17.10 -7.59
CA ASP A 331 -17.15 -17.56 -6.47
C ASP A 331 -15.70 -17.82 -6.92
N LEU A 332 -15.50 -18.33 -8.14
CA LEU A 332 -14.18 -18.51 -8.74
C LEU A 332 -13.47 -17.18 -8.96
N VAL A 333 -14.14 -16.19 -9.54
CA VAL A 333 -13.57 -14.84 -9.74
C VAL A 333 -13.16 -14.22 -8.41
N VAL A 334 -14.00 -14.34 -7.37
CA VAL A 334 -13.67 -13.86 -6.02
C VAL A 334 -12.44 -14.59 -5.46
N ALA A 335 -12.34 -15.90 -5.64
CA ALA A 335 -11.18 -16.67 -5.17
C ALA A 335 -9.89 -16.32 -5.93
N LEU A 336 -9.97 -16.16 -7.27
CA LEU A 336 -8.86 -15.74 -8.11
C LEU A 336 -8.37 -14.35 -7.73
N ASN A 337 -9.26 -13.37 -7.59
CA ASN A 337 -8.87 -12.02 -7.21
C ASN A 337 -8.13 -11.99 -5.87
N ARG A 338 -8.65 -12.71 -4.86
CA ARG A 338 -7.97 -12.80 -3.56
C ARG A 338 -6.56 -13.41 -3.69
N ALA A 339 -6.42 -14.52 -4.42
CA ALA A 339 -5.12 -15.16 -4.61
C ALA A 339 -4.13 -14.29 -5.42
N ILE A 340 -4.62 -13.59 -6.46
CA ILE A 340 -3.82 -12.64 -7.24
C ILE A 340 -3.36 -11.49 -6.35
N ASP A 341 -4.23 -10.94 -5.50
CA ASP A 341 -3.91 -9.84 -4.59
C ASP A 341 -2.83 -10.24 -3.57
N GLU A 342 -2.93 -11.45 -2.99
CA GLU A 342 -1.93 -11.99 -2.05
C GLU A 342 -0.53 -12.13 -2.69
N LEU A 343 -0.47 -12.49 -3.97
CA LEU A 343 0.78 -12.71 -4.71
C LEU A 343 1.31 -11.47 -5.42
N THR A 344 0.48 -10.46 -5.67
CA THR A 344 0.91 -9.27 -6.43
C THR A 344 1.95 -8.47 -5.67
N ARG A 345 3.02 -8.05 -6.36
CA ARG A 345 4.02 -7.10 -5.83
C ARG A 345 4.13 -5.92 -6.79
N PRO A 346 3.76 -4.70 -6.37
CA PRO A 346 3.80 -3.51 -7.22
C PRO A 346 5.22 -2.93 -7.29
N VAL A 347 6.20 -3.74 -7.68
CA VAL A 347 7.65 -3.43 -7.62
C VAL A 347 7.99 -2.19 -8.44
N ASP A 348 7.40 -2.06 -9.63
CA ASP A 348 7.65 -0.95 -10.57
C ASP A 348 6.49 0.06 -10.62
N ALA A 349 5.49 -0.07 -9.74
CA ALA A 349 4.36 0.85 -9.73
C ALA A 349 4.80 2.23 -9.20
N ILE A 350 4.65 3.26 -10.03
CA ILE A 350 4.80 4.67 -9.62
C ILE A 350 3.61 5.04 -8.74
N LYS A 351 3.64 4.63 -7.47
CA LYS A 351 2.68 5.10 -6.46
C LYS A 351 3.37 6.15 -5.60
N HIS A 352 3.30 7.41 -6.03
CA HIS A 352 3.69 8.58 -5.22
C HIS A 352 3.06 8.58 -3.81
N GLN A 353 1.94 7.86 -3.61
CA GLN A 353 1.24 7.74 -2.32
C GLN A 353 1.72 6.60 -1.41
N ALA A 354 2.52 5.65 -1.90
CA ALA A 354 2.95 4.53 -1.06
C ALA A 354 4.20 4.84 -0.20
N LYS A 355 4.96 5.90 -0.54
CA LYS A 355 6.08 6.41 0.29
C LYS A 355 5.62 6.93 1.67
N THR A 356 4.32 7.17 1.84
CA THR A 356 3.68 7.51 3.11
C THR A 356 3.24 6.28 3.92
N VAL A 357 3.06 5.12 3.27
CA VAL A 357 2.55 3.89 3.90
C VAL A 357 3.66 3.13 4.64
N THR A 358 4.89 3.08 4.11
CA THR A 358 6.00 2.35 4.75
C THR A 358 6.80 3.16 5.78
N VAL A 359 6.63 4.49 5.82
CA VAL A 359 7.33 5.39 6.79
C VAL A 359 6.42 5.81 7.96
N GLY A 360 5.27 5.14 8.17
CA GLY A 360 4.38 5.44 9.30
C GLY A 360 3.83 6.86 9.28
N ILE A 361 3.69 7.45 8.08
CA ILE A 361 3.01 8.73 7.88
C ILE A 361 1.85 8.54 6.91
N SER A 362 1.04 7.50 7.11
CA SER A 362 -0.26 7.39 6.45
C SER A 362 -1.21 8.40 7.09
N ARG A 363 -1.19 9.63 6.59
CA ARG A 363 -2.32 10.53 6.77
C ARG A 363 -3.38 10.16 5.73
N SER A 364 -4.35 9.33 6.12
CA SER A 364 -5.79 9.54 5.83
C SER A 364 -6.71 8.35 6.15
N ASP A 365 -6.20 7.13 6.36
CA ASP A 365 -7.08 5.94 6.41
C ASP A 365 -7.31 5.39 7.83
N GLU A 366 -6.46 5.75 8.80
CA GLU A 366 -6.76 5.55 10.22
C GLU A 366 -7.83 6.56 10.68
N GLY A 367 -8.96 6.04 11.15
CA GLY A 367 -10.01 6.86 11.76
C GLY A 367 -11.13 7.33 10.84
N VAL A 368 -11.33 6.72 9.66
CA VAL A 368 -12.56 6.95 8.86
C VAL A 368 -13.81 6.71 9.71
N LEU A 369 -13.81 5.65 10.51
CA LEU A 369 -14.90 5.35 11.43
C LEU A 369 -14.99 6.37 12.58
N ASP A 370 -13.90 7.01 12.97
CA ASP A 370 -13.86 7.95 14.10
C ASP A 370 -14.33 9.36 13.73
N ARG A 371 -14.66 9.61 12.45
CA ARG A 371 -15.16 10.91 11.99
C ARG A 371 -16.54 11.22 12.58
N PRO A 372 -16.77 12.43 13.15
CA PRO A 372 -18.05 12.83 13.71
C PRO A 372 -19.27 12.57 12.82
N LEU A 373 -19.21 12.89 11.52
CA LEU A 373 -20.30 12.66 10.58
C LEU A 373 -20.57 11.17 10.36
N VAL A 374 -19.51 10.34 10.29
CA VAL A 374 -19.62 8.88 10.16
C VAL A 374 -20.24 8.29 11.43
N GLN A 375 -19.78 8.72 12.61
CA GLN A 375 -20.35 8.32 13.90
C GLN A 375 -21.81 8.75 14.03
N ALA A 376 -22.19 9.94 13.54
CA ALA A 376 -23.57 10.40 13.56
C ALA A 376 -24.50 9.53 12.69
N VAL A 377 -24.03 9.08 11.52
CA VAL A 377 -24.79 8.16 10.66
C VAL A 377 -24.95 6.79 11.30
N LEU A 378 -23.89 6.26 11.93
CA LEU A 378 -23.94 4.99 12.67
C LEU A 378 -24.85 5.09 13.91
N ALA A 379 -24.77 6.20 14.66
CA ALA A 379 -25.61 6.46 15.83
C ALA A 379 -27.09 6.66 15.46
N ALA A 380 -27.39 7.16 14.25
CA ALA A 380 -28.74 7.18 13.71
C ALA A 380 -29.30 5.77 13.44
N GLY A 381 -28.45 4.74 13.45
CA GLY A 381 -28.81 3.32 13.35
C GLY A 381 -28.49 2.65 12.02
N ALA A 382 -27.80 3.34 11.10
CA ALA A 382 -27.31 2.70 9.87
C ALA A 382 -26.32 1.58 10.22
N GLY A 383 -26.59 0.36 9.76
CA GLY A 383 -25.73 -0.80 10.03
C GLY A 383 -24.35 -0.64 9.39
N ARG A 384 -23.29 -1.09 10.07
CA ARG A 384 -21.93 -1.06 9.50
C ARG A 384 -21.80 -1.95 8.26
N ASP A 385 -22.58 -3.03 8.20
CA ASP A 385 -22.61 -3.99 7.10
C ASP A 385 -23.35 -3.48 5.86
N VAL A 386 -24.08 -2.37 5.98
CA VAL A 386 -24.88 -1.79 4.89
C VAL A 386 -24.31 -0.46 4.38
N LEU A 387 -23.17 -0.01 4.90
CA LEU A 387 -22.46 1.16 4.41
C LEU A 387 -21.21 0.71 3.65
N SER A 388 -21.18 1.00 2.35
CA SER A 388 -19.99 0.70 1.54
C SER A 388 -18.78 1.50 2.02
N TYR A 389 -17.56 0.97 1.82
CA TYR A 389 -16.34 1.71 2.15
C TYR A 389 -16.27 3.07 1.42
N ARG A 390 -16.73 3.12 0.16
CA ARG A 390 -16.85 4.38 -0.60
C ARG A 390 -17.77 5.38 0.10
N THR A 391 -18.91 4.93 0.61
CA THR A 391 -19.86 5.76 1.37
C THR A 391 -19.19 6.32 2.63
N LEU A 392 -18.50 5.47 3.40
CA LEU A 392 -17.80 5.87 4.62
C LEU A 392 -16.70 6.90 4.33
N ARG A 393 -15.95 6.71 3.24
CA ARG A 393 -14.91 7.65 2.82
C ARG A 393 -15.47 9.01 2.41
N VAL A 394 -16.53 9.04 1.61
CA VAL A 394 -17.19 10.30 1.23
C VAL A 394 -17.72 11.04 2.46
N LEU A 395 -18.30 10.33 3.44
CA LEU A 395 -18.74 10.94 4.70
C LEU A 395 -17.56 11.48 5.51
N ALA A 396 -16.43 10.76 5.55
CA ALA A 396 -15.21 11.23 6.22
C ALA A 396 -14.61 12.47 5.54
N ASP A 397 -14.67 12.55 4.21
CA ASP A 397 -14.19 13.69 3.44
C ASP A 397 -15.14 14.91 3.53
N LEU A 398 -16.44 14.68 3.74
CA LEU A 398 -17.44 15.72 3.98
C LEU A 398 -17.42 16.26 5.42
N ASP A 399 -16.91 15.49 6.39
CA ASP A 399 -16.92 15.82 7.81
C ASP A 399 -16.36 17.22 8.14
N PRO A 400 -15.23 17.70 7.56
CA PRO A 400 -14.71 19.05 7.83
C PRO A 400 -15.65 20.18 7.41
N ALA A 401 -16.60 19.94 6.49
CA ALA A 401 -17.59 20.92 6.09
C ALA A 401 -18.74 21.04 7.08
N VAL A 402 -19.03 19.99 7.84
CA VAL A 402 -20.20 19.92 8.73
C VAL A 402 -19.88 20.57 10.08
N ALA A 403 -20.50 21.72 10.33
CA ALA A 403 -20.43 22.38 11.63
C ALA A 403 -21.26 21.65 12.69
N GLU A 404 -22.40 21.07 12.29
CA GLU A 404 -23.33 20.41 13.22
C GLU A 404 -24.28 19.44 12.50
N VAL A 405 -24.60 18.31 13.16
CA VAL A 405 -25.68 17.40 12.75
C VAL A 405 -26.92 17.68 13.63
N THR A 406 -28.00 18.16 13.02
CA THR A 406 -29.18 18.69 13.74
C THR A 406 -30.33 17.67 13.84
N GLY A 407 -30.30 16.59 13.07
CA GLY A 407 -31.28 15.52 13.14
C GLY A 407 -31.11 14.49 12.03
N TYR A 408 -31.91 13.43 12.06
CA TYR A 408 -31.89 12.40 11.03
C TYR A 408 -33.27 11.80 10.77
N THR A 409 -33.47 11.21 9.59
CA THR A 409 -34.59 10.33 9.28
C THR A 409 -34.08 9.11 8.54
N ARG A 410 -34.41 7.92 9.04
CA ARG A 410 -34.08 6.66 8.37
C ARG A 410 -35.27 6.10 7.62
N TYR A 411 -35.00 5.54 6.46
CA TYR A 411 -35.99 4.93 5.59
C TYR A 411 -35.57 3.50 5.23
N ALA A 412 -36.52 2.57 5.25
CA ALA A 412 -36.40 1.27 4.61
C ALA A 412 -36.97 1.38 3.19
N ILE A 413 -36.32 0.72 2.23
CA ILE A 413 -36.79 0.60 0.85
C ILE A 413 -37.42 -0.78 0.69
N GLU A 414 -38.67 -0.81 0.25
CA GLU A 414 -39.42 -2.03 -0.06
C GLU A 414 -40.00 -1.89 -1.47
N GLY A 415 -39.31 -2.46 -2.46
CA GLY A 415 -39.61 -2.25 -3.88
C GLY A 415 -39.51 -0.77 -4.27
N ASP A 416 -40.58 -0.23 -4.84
CA ASP A 416 -40.68 1.18 -5.23
C ASP A 416 -41.27 2.08 -4.11
N THR A 417 -41.22 1.63 -2.85
CA THR A 417 -41.76 2.38 -1.71
C THR A 417 -40.75 2.60 -0.60
N LEU A 418 -40.96 3.65 0.19
CA LEU A 418 -40.19 4.03 1.36
C LEU A 418 -41.05 3.93 2.62
N ARG A 419 -40.49 3.39 3.69
CA ARG A 419 -41.08 3.40 5.03
C ARG A 419 -40.13 4.09 5.99
N VAL A 420 -40.63 5.03 6.80
CA VAL A 420 -39.83 5.66 7.84
C VAL A 420 -39.57 4.64 8.95
N VAL A 421 -38.29 4.40 9.25
CA VAL A 421 -37.85 3.45 10.27
C VAL A 421 -37.64 4.16 11.60
N ASP A 422 -36.98 5.32 11.57
CA ASP A 422 -36.64 6.08 12.77
C ASP A 422 -36.43 7.57 12.45
N ARG A 423 -36.56 8.44 13.46
CA ARG A 423 -36.30 9.89 13.39
C ARG A 423 -35.67 10.39 14.68
N GLY A 424 -34.69 11.26 14.55
CA GLY A 424 -34.08 11.97 15.68
C GLY A 424 -33.79 13.44 15.39
N GLY A 425 -33.54 14.20 16.47
CA GLY A 425 -33.28 15.65 16.40
C GLY A 425 -34.45 16.43 15.82
N ILE A 426 -34.18 17.42 14.96
CA ILE A 426 -35.22 18.25 14.36
C ILE A 426 -36.27 17.46 13.56
N SER A 427 -35.94 16.25 13.07
CA SER A 427 -36.82 15.43 12.24
C SER A 427 -38.07 14.92 12.96
N THR A 428 -38.05 14.82 14.29
CA THR A 428 -39.19 14.34 15.09
C THR A 428 -40.42 15.24 14.95
N HIS A 429 -40.20 16.53 14.69
CA HIS A 429 -41.24 17.55 14.56
C HIS A 429 -41.53 17.93 13.09
N LEU A 430 -40.90 17.26 12.12
CA LEU A 430 -41.10 17.55 10.69
C LEU A 430 -42.07 16.56 10.06
N ALA A 431 -43.00 17.11 9.26
CA ALA A 431 -43.87 16.30 8.42
C ALA A 431 -43.05 15.70 7.26
N SER A 432 -42.97 14.38 7.17
CA SER A 432 -42.33 13.73 6.03
C SER A 432 -43.36 13.54 4.93
N ARG A 433 -42.95 13.76 3.68
CA ARG A 433 -43.80 13.40 2.53
C ARG A 433 -44.14 11.91 2.54
N VAL A 434 -43.23 11.07 3.04
CA VAL A 434 -43.41 9.61 3.14
C VAL A 434 -44.60 9.24 4.03
N ASP A 435 -45.00 10.13 4.96
CA ASP A 435 -46.18 9.92 5.81
C ASP A 435 -47.51 10.05 5.03
N ARG A 436 -47.48 10.63 3.82
CA ARG A 436 -48.65 10.79 2.93
C ARG A 436 -48.52 10.01 1.62
N ASP A 437 -47.30 9.90 1.11
CA ASP A 437 -46.96 9.25 -0.17
C ASP A 437 -45.63 8.50 -0.03
N ALA A 438 -45.74 7.18 0.05
CA ALA A 438 -44.63 6.27 0.24
C ALA A 438 -43.82 6.01 -1.04
N ALA A 439 -44.22 6.52 -2.21
CA ALA A 439 -43.52 6.20 -3.46
C ALA A 439 -42.05 6.68 -3.45
N LEU A 440 -41.11 5.83 -3.85
CA LEU A 440 -39.70 6.15 -3.99
C LEU A 440 -39.48 6.98 -5.26
N VAL A 441 -39.57 8.31 -5.14
CA VAL A 441 -39.42 9.24 -6.27
C VAL A 441 -38.44 10.39 -5.97
N GLY A 442 -38.05 11.09 -7.04
CA GLY A 442 -37.17 12.26 -6.97
C GLY A 442 -35.77 11.91 -6.45
N THR A 443 -35.24 12.77 -5.58
CA THR A 443 -33.87 12.69 -5.05
C THR A 443 -33.58 11.38 -4.32
N LYS A 444 -34.56 10.85 -3.57
CA LYS A 444 -34.41 9.59 -2.83
C LYS A 444 -34.29 8.38 -3.77
N ARG A 445 -35.08 8.36 -4.85
CA ARG A 445 -34.97 7.33 -5.91
C ARG A 445 -33.60 7.37 -6.58
N ARG A 446 -33.10 8.56 -6.89
CA ARG A 446 -31.79 8.74 -7.52
C ARG A 446 -30.67 8.19 -6.62
N VAL A 447 -30.65 8.59 -5.34
CA VAL A 447 -29.62 8.09 -4.40
C VAL A 447 -29.72 6.58 -4.19
N ALA A 448 -30.92 6.01 -4.14
CA ALA A 448 -31.10 4.57 -4.05
C ALA A 448 -30.58 3.83 -5.29
N ALA A 449 -30.79 4.38 -6.50
CA ALA A 449 -30.33 3.78 -7.75
C ALA A 449 -28.81 3.93 -7.95
N ASP A 450 -28.30 5.14 -7.78
CA ASP A 450 -26.89 5.48 -8.05
C ASP A 450 -25.97 5.01 -6.91
N ARG A 451 -26.54 4.81 -5.70
CA ARG A 451 -25.83 4.38 -4.48
C ARG A 451 -24.68 5.31 -4.08
N ASN A 452 -24.80 6.57 -4.44
CA ASN A 452 -23.87 7.63 -4.07
C ASN A 452 -24.47 8.53 -2.98
N VAL A 453 -23.64 8.98 -2.06
CA VAL A 453 -24.02 10.01 -1.07
C VAL A 453 -24.39 11.28 -1.82
N LEU A 454 -25.43 11.97 -1.35
CA LEU A 454 -25.84 13.26 -1.89
C LEU A 454 -25.92 14.32 -0.79
N VAL A 455 -25.28 15.45 -1.02
CA VAL A 455 -25.47 16.71 -0.29
C VAL A 455 -26.47 17.57 -1.06
N ALA A 456 -27.53 18.04 -0.41
CA ALA A 456 -28.55 18.85 -1.06
C ALA A 456 -29.28 19.77 -0.09
N ARG A 457 -30.04 20.72 -0.64
CA ARG A 457 -30.92 21.63 0.08
C ARG A 457 -32.39 21.26 -0.17
N GLY A 458 -33.20 21.25 0.89
CA GLY A 458 -34.62 20.92 0.82
C GLY A 458 -35.41 21.98 0.06
N ARG A 459 -36.19 21.59 -0.95
CA ARG A 459 -36.93 22.53 -1.81
C ARG A 459 -38.02 23.35 -1.11
N ARG A 460 -38.51 22.89 0.05
CA ARG A 460 -39.63 23.53 0.77
C ARG A 460 -39.20 24.27 2.02
N ASP A 461 -38.15 23.79 2.67
CA ASP A 461 -37.68 24.25 3.98
C ASP A 461 -36.26 24.85 3.95
N ASN A 462 -35.62 24.83 2.78
CA ASN A 462 -34.28 25.34 2.53
C ASN A 462 -33.19 24.74 3.44
N ARG A 463 -33.45 23.58 4.06
CA ARG A 463 -32.51 22.95 5.00
C ARG A 463 -31.53 22.07 4.26
N THR A 464 -30.28 22.14 4.66
CA THR A 464 -29.20 21.30 4.14
C THR A 464 -29.25 19.90 4.75
N PHE A 465 -29.03 18.89 3.92
CA PHE A 465 -29.00 17.50 4.34
C PHE A 465 -27.99 16.68 3.53
N VAL A 466 -27.50 15.61 4.16
CA VAL A 466 -26.71 14.56 3.54
C VAL A 466 -27.57 13.29 3.48
N LEU A 467 -27.81 12.77 2.28
CA LEU A 467 -28.58 11.55 2.05
C LEU A 467 -27.62 10.40 1.76
N VAL A 468 -27.64 9.41 2.65
CA VAL A 468 -26.70 8.28 2.67
C VAL A 468 -27.43 7.00 2.27
N PRO A 469 -26.99 6.29 1.22
CA PRO A 469 -27.59 5.01 0.84
C PRO A 469 -27.10 3.86 1.74
N GLU A 470 -28.04 3.02 2.19
CA GLU A 470 -27.77 1.76 2.87
C GLU A 470 -27.93 0.62 1.86
N VAL A 471 -26.84 -0.07 1.56
CA VAL A 471 -26.71 -1.02 0.44
C VAL A 471 -26.30 -2.39 0.96
N LYS A 472 -27.01 -3.43 0.52
CA LYS A 472 -26.67 -4.83 0.78
C LYS A 472 -26.54 -5.56 -0.54
N GLY A 473 -25.37 -6.14 -0.80
CA GLY A 473 -25.02 -6.63 -2.14
C GLY A 473 -25.03 -5.49 -3.15
N ASN A 474 -25.84 -5.61 -4.21
CA ASN A 474 -25.96 -4.58 -5.26
C ASN A 474 -27.25 -3.75 -5.16
N GLN A 475 -28.01 -3.86 -4.06
CA GLN A 475 -29.32 -3.22 -3.89
C GLN A 475 -29.34 -2.26 -2.70
N ALA A 476 -29.94 -1.08 -2.89
CA ALA A 476 -30.21 -0.15 -1.79
C ALA A 476 -31.43 -0.65 -1.01
N ILE A 477 -31.22 -1.01 0.25
CA ILE A 477 -32.25 -1.52 1.16
C ILE A 477 -32.78 -0.42 2.11
N GLY A 478 -32.11 0.73 2.15
CA GLY A 478 -32.52 1.86 2.97
C GLY A 478 -31.81 3.16 2.61
N LEU A 479 -32.22 4.24 3.26
CA LEU A 479 -31.61 5.56 3.17
C LEU A 479 -31.56 6.18 4.57
N THR A 480 -30.42 6.79 4.91
CA THR A 480 -30.27 7.63 6.10
C THR A 480 -30.12 9.08 5.65
N LEU A 481 -31.09 9.94 5.99
CA LEU A 481 -31.03 11.38 5.72
C LEU A 481 -30.57 12.09 7.00
N MET A 482 -29.42 12.74 6.95
CA MET A 482 -28.86 13.56 8.03
C MET A 482 -29.13 15.04 7.75
N HIS A 483 -29.83 15.74 8.63
CA HIS A 483 -29.90 17.20 8.59
C HIS A 483 -28.61 17.76 9.18
N VAL A 484 -27.93 18.61 8.41
CA VAL A 484 -26.62 19.15 8.76
C VAL A 484 -26.62 20.67 8.60
N ARG A 485 -25.80 21.36 9.38
CA ARG A 485 -25.42 22.75 9.17
C ARG A 485 -23.96 22.77 8.74
N PHE A 486 -23.66 23.39 7.61
CA PHE A 486 -22.28 23.56 7.16
C PHE A 486 -21.64 24.78 7.84
N HIS A 487 -20.31 24.81 7.88
CA HIS A 487 -19.57 26.05 8.14
C HIS A 487 -19.92 27.08 7.07
N GLU A 488 -19.91 28.37 7.41
CA GLU A 488 -20.15 29.44 6.44
C GLU A 488 -19.03 29.45 5.39
N GLN A 489 -17.78 29.47 5.83
CA GLN A 489 -16.58 29.38 4.99
C GLN A 489 -15.56 28.43 5.63
N LEU A 490 -14.62 27.93 4.82
CA LEU A 490 -13.50 27.09 5.26
C LEU A 490 -12.19 27.59 4.66
N PRO A 491 -11.03 27.33 5.29
CA PRO A 491 -9.74 27.60 4.64
C PRO A 491 -9.67 26.88 3.28
N ALA A 492 -9.18 27.57 2.25
CA ALA A 492 -9.16 27.07 0.87
C ALA A 492 -8.59 25.64 0.73
N ALA A 493 -7.51 25.33 1.45
CA ALA A 493 -6.90 23.99 1.45
C ALA A 493 -7.82 22.90 2.03
N VAL A 494 -8.63 23.22 3.05
CA VAL A 494 -9.61 22.31 3.63
C VAL A 494 -10.78 22.13 2.67
N MET A 495 -11.30 23.23 2.13
CA MET A 495 -12.42 23.19 1.18
C MET A 495 -12.08 22.41 -0.08
N ARG A 496 -10.87 22.58 -0.62
CA ARG A 496 -10.34 21.75 -1.71
C ARG A 496 -10.38 20.26 -1.37
N GLY A 497 -9.94 19.88 -0.16
CA GLY A 497 -10.01 18.49 0.30
C GLY A 497 -11.42 17.93 0.29
N VAL A 498 -12.39 18.70 0.80
CA VAL A 498 -13.82 18.32 0.80
C VAL A 498 -14.33 18.12 -0.63
N LEU A 499 -14.05 19.05 -1.55
CA LEU A 499 -14.53 18.99 -2.94
C LEU A 499 -13.87 17.87 -3.77
N VAL A 500 -12.63 17.50 -3.47
CA VAL A 500 -11.97 16.33 -4.08
C VAL A 500 -12.63 15.04 -3.61
N GLY A 501 -13.01 14.95 -2.33
CA GLY A 501 -13.62 13.77 -1.74
C GLY A 501 -15.11 13.58 -2.06
N TYR A 502 -15.77 14.58 -2.63
CA TYR A 502 -17.21 14.56 -2.92
C TYR A 502 -17.55 14.89 -4.38
N ASP A 503 -18.18 13.93 -5.07
CA ASP A 503 -18.76 14.07 -6.42
C ASP A 503 -17.81 14.62 -7.50
N TYR A 504 -16.50 14.44 -7.31
CA TYR A 504 -15.46 15.03 -8.16
C TYR A 504 -15.66 16.53 -8.40
N ARG A 505 -16.27 17.25 -7.43
CA ARG A 505 -16.68 18.65 -7.63
C ARG A 505 -15.49 19.55 -7.88
N TYR A 506 -14.35 19.30 -7.23
CA TYR A 506 -13.15 20.10 -7.45
C TYR A 506 -12.70 20.04 -8.92
N ASP A 507 -12.54 18.84 -9.47
CA ASP A 507 -12.07 18.65 -10.85
C ASP A 507 -13.05 19.27 -11.84
N ARG A 508 -14.35 19.06 -11.66
CA ARG A 508 -15.39 19.66 -12.53
C ARG A 508 -15.41 21.19 -12.47
N LEU A 509 -15.15 21.77 -11.30
CA LEU A 509 -15.07 23.21 -11.13
C LEU A 509 -13.81 23.78 -11.79
N VAL A 510 -12.66 23.10 -11.62
CA VAL A 510 -11.40 23.45 -12.29
C VAL A 510 -11.55 23.40 -13.81
N ASP A 511 -12.15 22.34 -14.34
CA ASP A 511 -12.37 22.17 -15.78
C ASP A 511 -13.24 23.31 -16.32
N TRP A 512 -14.39 23.58 -15.68
CA TRP A 512 -15.31 24.64 -16.10
C TRP A 512 -14.67 26.03 -16.08
N VAL A 513 -14.01 26.39 -14.98
CA VAL A 513 -13.35 27.70 -14.84
C VAL A 513 -12.16 27.82 -15.80
N SER A 514 -11.40 26.75 -16.02
CA SER A 514 -10.28 26.79 -16.96
C SER A 514 -10.77 26.95 -18.41
N GLU A 515 -11.94 26.41 -18.75
CA GLU A 515 -12.58 26.61 -20.05
C GLU A 515 -13.14 28.02 -20.25
N THR A 516 -13.63 28.67 -19.18
CA THR A 516 -14.31 29.98 -19.26
C THR A 516 -13.40 31.17 -18.96
N GLU A 517 -12.59 31.09 -17.90
CA GLU A 517 -11.75 32.17 -17.37
C GLU A 517 -10.24 31.93 -17.57
N GLY A 518 -9.86 30.76 -18.10
CA GLY A 518 -8.49 30.41 -18.49
C GLY A 518 -7.55 29.98 -17.36
N ARG A 519 -7.84 30.31 -16.09
CA ARG A 519 -7.06 29.85 -14.93
C ARG A 519 -7.89 29.75 -13.65
N PHE A 520 -7.79 28.60 -12.97
CA PHE A 520 -8.37 28.41 -11.64
C PHE A 520 -7.46 28.96 -10.53
N ASP A 521 -8.00 29.83 -9.66
CA ASP A 521 -7.34 30.27 -8.42
C ASP A 521 -7.92 29.54 -7.21
N ASP A 522 -7.15 28.64 -6.62
CA ASP A 522 -7.53 27.85 -5.44
C ASP A 522 -7.89 28.72 -4.22
N ARG A 523 -7.38 29.96 -4.13
CA ARG A 523 -7.60 30.82 -2.95
C ARG A 523 -9.06 31.22 -2.78
N LEU A 524 -9.80 31.38 -3.89
CA LEU A 524 -11.21 31.77 -3.88
C LEU A 524 -12.11 30.73 -3.21
N LEU A 525 -11.69 29.46 -3.15
CA LEU A 525 -12.41 28.42 -2.39
C LEU A 525 -12.58 28.77 -0.92
N GLY A 526 -11.70 29.61 -0.36
CA GLY A 526 -11.78 30.03 1.03
C GLY A 526 -12.71 31.21 1.30
N GLU A 527 -13.18 31.87 0.25
CA GLU A 527 -14.00 33.10 0.33
C GLU A 527 -15.48 32.83 0.04
N LEU A 528 -15.80 31.63 -0.46
CA LEU A 528 -17.15 31.26 -0.89
C LEU A 528 -17.90 30.43 0.16
N PRO A 529 -19.25 30.53 0.20
CA PRO A 529 -20.04 29.71 1.08
C PRO A 529 -19.87 28.20 0.80
N VAL A 530 -19.67 27.42 1.85
CA VAL A 530 -19.46 25.96 1.74
C VAL A 530 -20.63 25.26 1.06
N ASP A 531 -21.85 25.70 1.34
CA ASP A 531 -23.05 25.10 0.79
C ASP A 531 -23.27 25.43 -0.69
N GLU A 532 -22.96 26.65 -1.14
CA GLU A 532 -22.87 26.99 -2.57
C GLU A 532 -21.87 26.08 -3.28
N LEU A 533 -20.66 25.95 -2.71
CA LEU A 533 -19.62 25.11 -3.27
C LEU A 533 -19.95 23.62 -3.28
N LEU A 534 -20.84 23.12 -2.42
CA LEU A 534 -21.23 21.69 -2.36
C LEU A 534 -22.51 21.35 -3.12
N ILE A 535 -23.46 22.29 -3.21
CA ILE A 535 -24.84 22.02 -3.63
C ILE A 535 -25.15 22.65 -4.98
N ASP A 536 -24.69 23.87 -5.23
CA ASP A 536 -25.11 24.61 -6.41
C ASP A 536 -24.55 23.98 -7.69
N PRO A 537 -25.17 24.20 -8.86
CA PRO A 537 -24.61 23.75 -10.13
C PRO A 537 -23.17 24.22 -10.31
N ILE A 538 -22.32 23.40 -10.94
CA ILE A 538 -20.91 23.75 -11.19
C ILE A 538 -20.79 25.07 -11.96
N SER A 539 -21.71 25.32 -12.90
CA SER A 539 -21.78 26.58 -13.65
C SER A 539 -21.93 27.80 -12.75
N ASP A 540 -22.79 27.69 -11.73
CA ASP A 540 -23.16 28.81 -10.87
C ASP A 540 -22.06 29.06 -9.84
N ALA A 541 -21.47 27.99 -9.31
CA ALA A 541 -20.29 28.10 -8.44
C ALA A 541 -19.07 28.67 -9.19
N ALA A 542 -18.91 28.34 -10.47
CA ALA A 542 -17.80 28.83 -11.28
C ALA A 542 -17.90 30.32 -11.63
N ASP A 543 -19.10 30.91 -11.63
CA ASP A 543 -19.29 32.34 -11.91
C ASP A 543 -18.54 33.23 -10.90
N HIS A 544 -18.19 32.72 -9.72
CA HIS A 544 -17.35 33.40 -8.73
C HIS A 544 -15.88 33.56 -9.15
N TRP A 545 -15.45 32.93 -10.26
CA TRP A 545 -14.09 33.07 -10.83
C TRP A 545 -14.02 34.08 -11.99
N ARG A 546 -15.14 34.72 -12.37
CA ARG A 546 -15.18 35.88 -13.26
C ARG A 546 -14.73 37.15 -12.55
#